data_AF-A0A1F5UJR9-F1
#
_entry.id   AF-A0A1F5UJR9-F1
#
_cell.length_a   1.000
_cell.length_b   1.000
_cell.length_c   1.000
_cell.angle_alpha   90.00
_cell.angle_beta   90.00
_cell.angle_gamma   90.00
#
_symmetry.space_group_name_H-M   'P 1'
#
loop_
_entity.id
_entity.type
_entity.pdbx_description
1 polymer ?
#
loop_
_entity_poly.entity_id
_entity_poly.type
_entity_poly.pdbx_seq_one_letter_code
_entity_poly.pdbx_strand_id
1 'polypeptide(L)'
;MCPVFFVNEPLTETSEARRVSRNISREVMLKVVRRDNSTCQICGQHLLDKEIEFDHIIPFSKGGSTEESNIRVTCLDCNRAKTNKFPVE
;
A
#
# COMPACT_ATOMS: atom_id res chain seq x y z
N MET A 1 -17.92 8.12 25.11
CA MET A 1 -18.88 7.22 24.43
C MET A 1 -18.85 7.50 22.94
N CYS A 2 -18.05 6.75 22.19
CA CYS A 2 -18.16 6.59 20.74
C CYS A 2 -17.97 5.10 20.49
N PRO A 3 -19.00 4.36 20.03
CA PRO A 3 -18.88 2.93 19.76
C PRO A 3 -18.18 2.81 18.41
N VAL A 4 -16.86 2.61 18.43
CA VAL A 4 -16.13 2.27 17.21
C VAL A 4 -16.49 0.82 16.91
N PHE A 5 -17.35 0.65 15.91
CA PHE A 5 -17.82 -0.65 15.45
C PHE A 5 -16.62 -1.56 15.15
N PHE A 6 -16.47 -2.56 16.02
CA PHE A 6 -15.78 -3.80 15.72
C PHE A 6 -16.48 -4.46 14.52
N VAL A 7 -15.90 -4.32 13.34
CA VAL A 7 -16.06 -5.32 12.27
C VAL A 7 -14.67 -5.82 11.93
N ASN A 8 -14.12 -6.57 12.89
CA ASN A 8 -13.11 -7.59 12.61
C ASN A 8 -13.85 -8.74 11.94
N GLU A 9 -13.91 -8.73 10.61
CA GLU A 9 -14.37 -9.91 9.88
C GLU A 9 -13.40 -10.23 8.75
N PRO A 10 -12.42 -11.12 9.00
CA PRO A 10 -11.80 -11.88 7.93
C PRO A 10 -12.44 -13.27 7.93
N LEU A 11 -13.60 -13.40 7.31
CA LEU A 11 -14.06 -14.71 6.82
C LEU A 11 -13.17 -15.10 5.64
N THR A 12 -11.98 -15.61 5.93
CA THR A 12 -11.26 -16.49 5.02
C THR A 12 -10.51 -17.51 5.86
N GLU A 13 -11.00 -18.74 5.81
CA GLU A 13 -10.57 -19.93 6.56
C GLU A 13 -9.17 -20.42 6.15
N THR A 14 -8.13 -19.61 6.35
CA THR A 14 -6.75 -20.10 6.29
C THR A 14 -6.00 -19.72 7.55
N SER A 15 -5.74 -20.73 8.38
CA SER A 15 -5.18 -20.63 9.73
C SER A 15 -3.70 -20.26 9.80
N GLU A 16 -3.11 -19.73 8.73
CA GLU A 16 -1.73 -19.28 8.78
C GLU A 16 -1.72 -17.81 9.15
N ALA A 17 -1.12 -17.49 10.30
CA ALA A 17 -0.72 -16.13 10.60
C ALA A 17 0.10 -15.63 9.41
N ARG A 18 -0.53 -14.83 8.54
CA ARG A 18 0.11 -14.26 7.36
C ARG A 18 1.39 -13.63 7.88
N ARG A 19 2.54 -14.15 7.46
CA ARG A 19 3.83 -13.51 7.74
C ARG A 19 3.77 -12.17 7.02
N VAL A 20 3.27 -11.14 7.71
CA VAL A 20 3.11 -9.81 7.12
C VAL A 20 4.53 -9.24 7.06
N SER A 21 5.21 -9.54 5.97
CA SER A 21 6.49 -8.91 5.65
C SER A 21 6.19 -7.56 5.03
N ARG A 22 6.88 -6.52 5.48
CA ARG A 22 6.86 -5.20 4.81
C ARG A 22 7.51 -5.25 3.42
N ASN A 23 8.23 -6.33 3.11
CA ASN A 23 8.87 -6.51 1.82
C ASN A 23 7.83 -6.90 0.77
N ILE A 24 7.68 -6.06 -0.26
CA ILE A 24 6.79 -6.31 -1.38
C ILE A 24 7.50 -7.26 -2.34
N SER A 25 6.89 -8.43 -2.60
CA SER A 25 7.44 -9.38 -3.58
C SER A 25 7.53 -8.76 -4.98
N ARG A 26 8.57 -9.10 -5.74
CA ARG A 26 8.78 -8.61 -7.10
C ARG A 26 7.58 -8.89 -8.02
N GLU A 27 6.90 -10.01 -7.84
CA GLU A 27 5.69 -10.36 -8.57
C GLU A 27 4.56 -9.35 -8.33
N VAL A 28 4.35 -8.93 -7.08
CA VAL A 28 3.34 -7.92 -6.71
C VAL A 28 3.72 -6.57 -7.31
N MET A 29 4.99 -6.18 -7.23
CA MET A 29 5.48 -4.94 -7.85
C MET A 29 5.18 -4.92 -9.36
N LEU A 30 5.50 -5.99 -10.09
CA LEU A 30 5.25 -6.08 -11.53
C LEU A 30 3.76 -6.08 -11.89
N LYS A 31 2.89 -6.68 -11.06
CA LYS A 31 1.44 -6.62 -11.25
C LYS A 31 0.92 -5.20 -11.05
N VAL A 32 1.34 -4.54 -9.97
CA VAL A 32 0.89 -3.19 -9.62
C VAL A 32 1.35 -2.16 -10.66
N VAL A 33 2.61 -2.22 -11.12
CA VAL A 33 3.10 -1.33 -12.20
C VAL A 33 2.30 -1.51 -13.48
N ARG A 34 2.02 -2.76 -13.88
CA ARG A 34 1.21 -3.04 -15.07
C ARG A 34 -0.23 -2.57 -14.91
N ARG A 35 -0.83 -2.76 -13.75
CA ARG A 35 -2.19 -2.30 -13.42
C ARG A 35 -2.29 -0.77 -13.48
N ASP A 36 -1.34 -0.09 -12.84
CA ASP A 36 -1.33 1.36 -12.70
C ASP A 36 -0.70 2.06 -13.92
N ASN A 37 -0.25 1.29 -14.93
CA ASN A 37 0.36 1.76 -16.17
C ASN A 37 1.46 2.80 -15.94
N SER A 38 2.34 2.52 -14.98
CA SER A 38 3.40 3.43 -14.52
C SER A 38 2.90 4.84 -14.19
N THR A 39 1.66 4.98 -13.72
CA THR A 39 1.03 6.26 -13.42
C THR A 39 0.85 6.42 -11.92
N CYS A 40 1.28 7.56 -11.38
CA CYS A 40 1.09 7.89 -9.98
C CYS A 40 -0.40 7.94 -9.64
N GLN A 41 -0.85 7.11 -8.70
CA GLN A 41 -2.25 7.05 -8.27
C GLN A 41 -2.67 8.23 -7.37
N ILE A 42 -1.75 9.16 -7.08
CA ILE A 42 -2.01 10.35 -6.26
C ILE A 42 -2.14 11.60 -7.15
N CYS A 43 -1.15 11.86 -8.01
CA CYS A 43 -1.15 13.04 -8.89
C CYS A 43 -1.56 12.77 -10.34
N GLY A 44 -1.66 11.49 -10.75
CA GLY A 44 -2.02 11.11 -12.12
C GLY A 44 -0.91 11.28 -13.15
N GLN A 45 0.33 11.61 -12.75
CA GLN A 45 1.44 11.74 -13.68
C GLN A 45 2.01 10.37 -14.09
N HIS A 46 2.34 10.22 -15.37
CA HIS A 46 3.14 9.10 -15.85
C HIS A 46 4.58 9.20 -15.33
N LEU A 47 5.10 8.11 -14.81
CA LEU A 47 6.42 7.99 -14.19
C LEU A 47 7.33 7.11 -15.04
N LEU A 48 8.61 7.45 -15.05
CA LEU A 48 9.66 6.56 -15.55
C LEU A 48 9.92 5.44 -14.53
N ASP A 49 10.44 4.30 -14.97
CA ASP A 49 10.75 3.16 -14.08
C ASP A 49 11.62 3.52 -12.86
N LYS A 50 12.43 4.58 -12.97
CA LYS A 50 13.30 5.07 -11.89
C LYS A 50 12.60 5.94 -10.85
N GLU A 51 11.40 6.44 -11.16
CA GLU A 51 10.64 7.39 -10.34
C GLU A 51 9.45 6.71 -9.63
N ILE A 52 9.18 5.45 -9.95
CA ILE A 52 8.11 4.64 -9.38
C ILE A 52 8.49 4.21 -7.96
N GLU A 53 7.65 4.60 -7.01
CA GLU A 53 7.68 4.10 -5.64
C GLU A 53 6.38 3.35 -5.32
N PHE A 54 6.50 2.29 -4.52
CA PHE A 54 5.36 1.49 -4.09
C PHE A 54 4.93 1.90 -2.68
N ASP A 55 3.70 2.41 -2.57
CA ASP A 55 3.12 2.85 -1.31
C ASP A 55 2.00 1.91 -0.87
N HIS A 56 1.92 1.68 0.44
CA HIS A 56 0.80 0.98 1.06
C HIS A 56 -0.35 1.97 1.28
N ILE A 57 -1.51 1.68 0.70
CA ILE A 57 -2.74 2.46 0.88
C ILE A 57 -3.10 2.49 2.37
N ILE A 58 -3.18 1.31 2.99
CA ILE A 58 -3.28 1.13 4.44
C ILE A 58 -1.88 0.85 4.97
N PRO A 59 -1.33 1.69 5.87
CA PRO A 59 -0.02 1.48 6.46
C PRO A 59 0.11 0.11 7.10
N PHE A 60 1.29 -0.49 6.99
CA PHE A 60 1.62 -1.75 7.65
C PHE A 60 1.39 -1.69 9.18
N SER A 61 1.71 -0.56 9.81
CA SER A 61 1.47 -0.33 11.26
C SER A 61 0.00 -0.41 11.67
N LYS A 62 -0.93 -0.24 10.71
CA LYS A 62 -2.37 -0.37 10.91
C LYS A 62 -2.93 -1.71 10.43
N GLY A 63 -2.07 -2.69 10.14
CA GLY A 63 -2.47 -4.02 9.67
C GLY A 63 -2.71 -4.10 8.15
N GLY A 64 -2.20 -3.15 7.36
CA GLY A 64 -2.29 -3.22 5.90
C GLY A 64 -1.54 -4.43 5.34
N SER A 65 -2.16 -5.13 4.38
CA SER A 65 -1.53 -6.27 3.69
C SER A 65 -0.52 -5.81 2.64
N THR A 66 0.41 -6.69 2.27
CA THR A 66 1.40 -6.44 1.20
C THR A 66 0.89 -6.97 -0.15
N GLU A 67 -0.42 -7.10 -0.30
CA GLU A 67 -1.08 -7.63 -1.48
C GLU A 67 -1.27 -6.54 -2.54
N GLU A 68 -1.37 -6.92 -3.81
CA GLU A 68 -1.56 -5.99 -4.93
C GLU A 68 -2.72 -5.01 -4.72
N SER A 69 -3.77 -5.42 -3.99
CA SER A 69 -4.92 -4.60 -3.65
C SER A 69 -4.62 -3.45 -2.70
N ASN A 70 -3.61 -3.57 -1.84
CA ASN A 70 -3.22 -2.56 -0.86
C ASN A 70 -1.94 -1.78 -1.27
N ILE A 71 -1.32 -2.14 -2.39
CA ILE A 71 -0.16 -1.45 -2.94
C ILE A 71 -0.56 -0.60 -4.14
N ARG A 72 0.03 0.59 -4.26
CA ARG A 72 -0.16 1.51 -5.39
C ARG A 72 1.16 2.10 -5.88
N VAL A 73 1.21 2.47 -7.16
CA VAL A 73 2.29 3.28 -7.74
C VAL A 73 2.14 4.74 -7.29
N THR A 74 3.22 5.31 -6.80
CA THR A 74 3.33 6.73 -6.41
C THR A 74 4.64 7.31 -6.93
N CYS A 75 4.67 8.61 -7.17
CA CYS A 75 5.91 9.30 -7.46
C CYS A 75 6.67 9.64 -6.17
N LEU A 76 7.98 9.83 -6.29
CA LEU A 76 8.86 10.21 -5.17
C LEU A 76 8.32 11.43 -4.40
N ASP A 77 7.85 12.46 -5.09
CA ASP A 77 7.31 13.68 -4.48
C ASP A 77 6.02 13.41 -3.68
N CYS A 78 5.07 12.68 -4.26
CA CYS A 78 3.82 12.34 -3.58
C CYS A 78 4.07 11.42 -2.39
N ASN A 79 5.00 10.47 -2.53
CA ASN A 79 5.35 9.55 -1.44
C ASN A 79 6.02 10.30 -0.28
N ARG A 80 6.96 11.20 -0.57
CA ARG A 80 7.59 12.06 0.45
C ARG A 80 6.59 13.01 1.12
N ALA A 81 5.70 13.63 0.34
CA ALA A 81 4.66 14.49 0.87
C ALA A 81 3.70 13.73 1.81
N LYS A 82 3.43 12.46 1.52
CA LYS A 82 2.65 11.58 2.39
C LYS A 82 3.39 11.28 3.70
N THR A 83 4.66 10.92 3.64
CA THR A 83 5.49 10.65 4.83
C THR A 83 5.56 11.85 5.77
N ASN A 84 5.67 13.07 5.24
CA ASN A 84 5.69 14.30 6.05
C ASN A 84 4.34 14.64 6.72
N LYS A 85 3.22 14.07 6.25
CA LYS A 85 1.88 14.31 6.82
C LYS A 85 1.47 13.32 7.90
N PHE A 86 2.23 12.24 8.10
CA PHE A 86 2.06 11.33 9.22
C PHE A 86 3.13 11.63 10.27
N PRO A 87 2.95 12.64 11.16
CA PRO A 87 3.78 12.73 12.34
C PRO A 87 3.61 11.41 13.09
N VAL A 88 4.73 10.74 13.33
CA VAL A 88 4.79 9.58 14.22
C VAL A 88 4.58 10.17 15.62
N GLU A 89 3.37 10.04 16.14
CA GLU A 89 3.04 10.32 17.54
C GLU A 89 3.26 9.06 18.37
#